data_AF-A0A2G6JUF4-F1
#
_entry.id   AF-A0A2G6JUF4-F1
#
_cell.length_a   1.000
_cell.length_b   1.000
_cell.length_c   1.000
_cell.angle_alpha   90.00
_cell.angle_beta   90.00
_cell.angle_gamma   90.00
#
_symmetry.space_group_name_H-M   'P 1'
#
loop_
_entity.id
_entity.type
_entity.pdbx_description
1 polymer ?
#
loop_
_entity_poly.entity_id
_entity_poly.type
_entity_poly.pdbx_seq_one_letter_code
_entity_poly.pdbx_strand_id
1 'polypeptide(L)'
;MAAEDELRAQLEKDPNDQEAFDQLVRLIRRRAAEDQKLTEAAHYTGSEPGLVAAVEIDPHQVGQDAVWAVAEELAGSQRAWYPLIELARLSINEDREAAMRRLGTAADRDDTGRALAEGMTMLRGLGMSGEALSLGTGHWRPREHDLRVGREMVEASLEADRIPEAKRHLEAISAHSYTEGVTRLTDEMAKRIANAEKLQAGGAT
;
A
#
# COMPACT_ATOMS: atom_id res chain seq x y z
N MET A 1 -24.20 14.42 2.46
CA MET A 1 -23.62 15.29 3.49
C MET A 1 -23.52 14.53 4.81
N ALA A 2 -24.60 14.25 5.55
CA ALA A 2 -24.51 13.56 6.86
C ALA A 2 -23.63 12.29 6.91
N ALA A 3 -23.73 11.38 5.92
CA ALA A 3 -22.91 10.17 5.87
C ALA A 3 -21.42 10.43 5.52
N GLU A 4 -21.14 11.47 4.74
CA GLU A 4 -19.76 11.86 4.40
C GLU A 4 -19.10 12.50 5.63
N ASP A 5 -19.82 13.39 6.32
CA ASP A 5 -19.35 14.05 7.54
C ASP A 5 -19.10 13.04 8.67
N GLU A 6 -19.93 11.99 8.78
CA GLU A 6 -19.74 10.89 9.73
C GLU A 6 -18.46 10.10 9.45
N LEU A 7 -18.19 9.75 8.18
CA LEU A 7 -16.97 9.06 7.79
C LEU A 7 -15.73 9.92 8.01
N ARG A 8 -15.80 11.23 7.71
CA ARG A 8 -14.70 12.16 8.02
C ARG A 8 -14.45 12.26 9.52
N ALA A 9 -15.50 12.32 10.34
CA ALA A 9 -15.36 12.32 11.79
C ALA A 9 -14.80 10.99 12.35
N GLN A 10 -15.06 9.87 11.68
CA GLN A 10 -14.44 8.58 12.00
C GLN A 10 -12.94 8.59 11.64
N LEU A 11 -12.60 9.07 10.45
CA LEU A 11 -11.22 9.16 9.96
C LEU A 11 -10.37 10.22 10.68
N GLU A 12 -11.01 11.24 11.27
CA GLU A 12 -10.34 12.17 12.17
C GLU A 12 -9.83 11.45 13.44
N LYS A 13 -10.60 10.48 13.95
CA LYS A 13 -10.23 9.67 15.13
C LYS A 13 -9.20 8.60 14.79
N ASP A 14 -9.40 7.92 13.67
CA ASP A 14 -8.46 6.93 13.13
C ASP A 14 -8.27 7.13 11.62
N PRO A 15 -7.23 7.88 11.20
CA PRO A 15 -6.98 8.10 9.78
C PRO A 15 -6.51 6.84 9.05
N ASN A 16 -6.32 5.73 9.77
CA ASN A 16 -5.90 4.45 9.22
C ASN A 16 -7.04 3.41 9.18
N ASP A 17 -8.27 3.84 9.48
CA ASP A 17 -9.46 3.02 9.29
C ASP A 17 -9.70 2.81 7.78
N GLN A 18 -9.19 1.69 7.26
CA GLN A 18 -9.25 1.35 5.85
C GLN A 18 -10.69 1.22 5.35
N GLU A 19 -11.60 0.71 6.20
CA GLU A 19 -13.00 0.54 5.82
C GLU A 19 -13.68 1.90 5.67
N ALA A 20 -13.48 2.81 6.64
CA ALA A 20 -14.02 4.16 6.55
C ALA A 20 -13.42 4.94 5.38
N PHE A 21 -12.12 4.78 5.13
CA PHE A 21 -11.42 5.37 3.98
C PHE A 21 -12.06 4.92 2.66
N ASP A 22 -12.21 3.61 2.47
CA ASP A 22 -12.81 3.03 1.27
C ASP A 22 -14.27 3.45 1.07
N GLN A 23 -15.04 3.55 2.16
CA GLN A 23 -16.41 4.03 2.11
C GLN A 23 -16.48 5.50 1.66
N LEU A 24 -15.58 6.35 2.17
CA LEU A 24 -15.51 7.77 1.81
C LEU A 24 -15.11 7.94 0.34
N VAL A 25 -14.09 7.21 -0.13
CA VAL A 25 -13.69 7.19 -1.55
C VAL A 25 -14.87 6.78 -2.44
N ARG A 26 -15.63 5.74 -2.07
CA ARG A 26 -16.80 5.30 -2.84
C ARG A 26 -17.88 6.37 -2.93
N LEU A 27 -18.12 7.13 -1.85
CA LEU A 27 -19.08 8.23 -1.87
C LEU A 27 -18.62 9.38 -2.77
N ILE A 28 -17.37 9.80 -2.65
CA ILE A 28 -16.80 10.88 -3.48
C ILE A 28 -16.80 10.50 -4.95
N ARG A 29 -16.40 9.27 -5.29
CA ARG A 29 -16.46 8.76 -6.65
C ARG A 29 -17.88 8.78 -7.22
N ARG A 30 -18.87 8.36 -6.44
CA ARG A 30 -20.29 8.36 -6.86
C ARG A 30 -20.76 9.79 -7.16
N ARG A 31 -20.42 10.74 -6.28
CA ARG A 31 -20.76 12.14 -6.44
C ARG A 31 -20.11 12.76 -7.69
N ALA A 32 -18.82 12.50 -7.90
CA ALA A 32 -18.12 12.96 -9.09
C ALA A 32 -18.79 12.46 -10.39
N ALA A 33 -19.24 11.20 -10.40
CA ALA A 33 -19.97 10.64 -11.54
C ALA A 33 -21.39 11.23 -11.72
N GLU A 34 -22.06 11.63 -10.63
CA GLU A 34 -23.36 12.32 -10.67
C GLU A 34 -23.23 13.77 -11.18
N ASP A 35 -22.24 14.51 -10.68
CA ASP A 35 -21.93 15.89 -11.12
C ASP A 35 -21.54 15.93 -12.60
N GLN A 36 -20.84 14.91 -13.09
CA GLN A 36 -20.55 14.75 -14.52
C GLN A 36 -21.82 14.60 -15.35
N LYS A 37 -22.75 13.71 -14.96
CA LYS A 37 -24.03 13.51 -15.67
C LYS A 37 -24.86 14.78 -15.73
N LEU A 38 -24.86 15.56 -14.64
CA LEU A 38 -25.53 16.86 -14.57
C LEU A 38 -24.90 17.87 -15.54
N THR A 39 -23.56 17.90 -15.62
CA THR A 39 -22.83 18.78 -16.54
C THR A 39 -23.06 18.42 -18.01
N GLU A 40 -23.03 17.12 -18.34
CA GLU A 40 -23.35 16.60 -19.68
C GLU A 40 -24.79 16.91 -20.09
N ALA A 41 -25.76 16.72 -19.18
CA ALA A 41 -27.15 17.06 -19.43
C ALA A 41 -27.36 18.57 -19.63
N ALA A 42 -26.68 19.42 -18.87
CA ALA A 42 -26.73 20.87 -19.01
C ALA A 42 -26.19 21.33 -20.38
N HIS A 43 -25.06 20.77 -20.83
CA HIS A 43 -24.50 21.03 -22.16
C HIS A 43 -25.46 20.64 -23.30
N TYR A 44 -26.25 19.58 -23.12
CA TYR A 44 -27.24 19.13 -24.12
C TYR A 44 -28.46 20.06 -24.25
N THR A 45 -28.73 20.89 -23.22
CA THR A 45 -29.91 21.76 -23.17
C THR A 45 -29.64 23.23 -23.52
N GLY A 46 -28.38 23.63 -23.73
CA GLY A 46 -28.01 25.06 -23.75
C GLY A 46 -26.96 25.52 -24.76
N SER A 47 -26.55 24.73 -25.76
CA SER A 47 -25.54 25.19 -26.73
C SER A 47 -25.79 24.70 -28.16
N GLU A 48 -25.47 25.55 -29.14
CA GLU A 48 -25.57 25.25 -30.57
C GLU A 48 -24.82 23.94 -30.91
N PRO A 49 -25.37 23.12 -31.83
CA PRO A 49 -24.81 21.82 -32.17
C PRO A 49 -23.48 21.99 -32.91
N GLY A 50 -22.38 21.87 -32.18
CA GLY A 50 -21.08 21.55 -32.74
C GLY A 50 -19.93 22.44 -32.28
N LEU A 51 -19.47 22.28 -31.03
CA LEU A 51 -18.04 22.17 -30.70
C LEU A 51 -17.83 21.93 -29.19
N VAL A 52 -18.32 20.81 -28.67
CA VAL A 52 -17.75 20.25 -27.43
C VAL A 52 -17.38 18.83 -27.74
N ALA A 53 -16.07 18.59 -27.93
CA ALA A 53 -15.56 17.23 -27.85
C ALA A 53 -16.01 16.70 -26.48
N ALA A 54 -16.83 15.65 -26.47
CA ALA A 54 -17.13 14.94 -25.24
C ALA A 54 -15.78 14.53 -24.67
N VAL A 55 -15.38 15.14 -23.55
CA VAL A 55 -14.22 14.67 -22.81
C VAL A 55 -14.67 13.33 -22.25
N GLU A 56 -14.26 12.24 -22.91
CA GLU A 56 -14.44 10.91 -22.37
C GLU A 56 -13.61 10.83 -21.09
N ILE A 57 -14.28 11.01 -19.94
CA ILE A 57 -13.65 10.84 -18.65
C ILE A 57 -13.54 9.35 -18.38
N ASP A 58 -12.31 8.87 -18.21
CA ASP A 58 -12.05 7.48 -17.85
C ASP A 58 -12.57 7.19 -16.42
N PRO A 59 -13.54 6.26 -16.23
CA PRO A 59 -14.04 5.88 -14.91
C PRO A 59 -12.96 5.34 -13.96
N HIS A 60 -11.82 4.90 -14.50
CA HIS A 60 -10.63 4.54 -13.73
C HIS A 60 -9.95 5.78 -13.15
N GLN A 61 -9.73 6.81 -13.97
CA GLN A 61 -9.14 8.09 -13.55
C GLN A 61 -9.97 8.75 -12.45
N VAL A 62 -11.30 8.81 -12.59
CA VAL A 62 -12.19 9.35 -11.54
C VAL A 62 -12.06 8.59 -10.22
N GLY A 63 -11.83 7.27 -10.30
CA GLY A 63 -11.57 6.44 -9.14
C GLY A 63 -10.25 6.79 -8.46
N GLN A 64 -9.18 6.95 -9.23
CA GLN A 64 -7.87 7.35 -8.73
C GLN A 64 -7.87 8.77 -8.15
N ASP A 65 -8.55 9.71 -8.79
CA ASP A 65 -8.70 11.09 -8.32
C ASP A 65 -9.43 11.14 -6.97
N ALA A 66 -10.47 10.31 -6.78
CA ALA A 66 -11.18 10.21 -5.51
C ALA A 66 -10.28 9.64 -4.40
N VAL A 67 -9.50 8.58 -4.68
CA VAL A 67 -8.53 8.05 -3.72
C VAL A 67 -7.47 9.09 -3.39
N TRP A 68 -6.93 9.78 -4.41
CA TRP A 68 -5.93 10.83 -4.25
C TRP A 68 -6.45 11.95 -3.33
N ALA A 69 -7.63 12.50 -3.63
CA ALA A 69 -8.21 13.60 -2.86
C ALA A 69 -8.42 13.23 -1.38
N VAL A 70 -8.99 12.05 -1.10
CA VAL A 70 -9.19 11.59 0.28
C VAL A 70 -7.85 11.35 0.98
N ALA A 71 -6.90 10.74 0.28
CA ALA A 71 -5.61 10.43 0.86
C ALA A 71 -4.78 11.69 1.17
N GLU A 72 -4.78 12.69 0.27
CA GLU A 72 -4.11 13.97 0.53
C GLU A 72 -4.70 14.71 1.71
N GLU A 73 -6.02 14.73 1.83
CA GLU A 73 -6.70 15.36 2.96
C GLU A 73 -6.25 14.75 4.29
N LEU A 74 -6.17 13.42 4.36
CA LEU A 74 -5.84 12.71 5.59
C LEU A 74 -4.33 12.65 5.87
N ALA A 75 -3.48 12.74 4.85
CA ALA A 75 -2.02 12.62 4.97
C ALA A 75 -1.38 13.69 5.87
N GLY A 76 -2.08 14.82 6.09
CA GLY A 76 -1.65 15.87 7.02
C GLY A 76 -1.61 15.42 8.48
N SER A 77 -2.36 14.39 8.88
CA SER A 77 -2.31 13.85 10.24
C SER A 77 -1.00 13.12 10.50
N GLN A 78 -0.34 13.42 11.63
CA GLN A 78 0.90 12.74 12.04
C GLN A 78 0.71 11.23 12.30
N ARG A 79 -0.53 10.78 12.51
CA ARG A 79 -0.88 9.38 12.73
C ARG A 79 -1.27 8.64 11.45
N ALA A 80 -1.43 9.35 10.33
CA ALA A 80 -1.88 8.78 9.07
C ALA A 80 -0.73 8.08 8.34
N TRP A 81 -0.69 6.76 8.38
CA TRP A 81 0.20 5.94 7.58
C TRP A 81 -0.53 5.33 6.37
N TYR A 82 -1.79 4.92 6.52
CA TYR A 82 -2.54 4.27 5.45
C TYR A 82 -2.79 5.20 4.24
N PRO A 83 -3.23 6.47 4.44
CA PRO A 83 -3.33 7.43 3.33
C PRO A 83 -2.01 7.65 2.57
N LEU A 84 -0.87 7.61 3.26
CA LEU A 84 0.44 7.74 2.60
C LEU A 84 0.75 6.52 1.72
N ILE A 85 0.32 5.32 2.11
CA ILE A 85 0.46 4.11 1.29
C ILE A 85 -0.39 4.22 0.02
N GLU A 86 -1.63 4.70 0.13
CA GLU A 86 -2.49 4.88 -1.04
C GLU A 86 -1.95 5.96 -2.00
N LEU A 87 -1.43 7.08 -1.48
CA LEU A 87 -0.73 8.06 -2.32
C LEU A 87 0.52 7.47 -2.99
N ALA A 88 1.28 6.64 -2.28
CA ALA A 88 2.42 5.96 -2.87
C ALA A 88 1.99 4.99 -3.98
N ARG A 89 0.88 4.26 -3.78
CA ARG A 89 0.30 3.33 -4.76
C ARG A 89 -0.09 4.04 -6.05
N LEU A 90 -0.73 5.20 -5.92
CA LEU A 90 -1.13 6.00 -7.08
C LEU A 90 0.09 6.59 -7.81
N SER A 91 1.12 7.03 -7.08
CA SER A 91 2.25 7.74 -7.69
C SER A 91 3.42 6.86 -8.11
N ILE A 92 3.48 5.57 -7.76
CA ILE A 92 4.69 4.74 -7.92
C ILE A 92 5.23 4.67 -9.35
N ASN A 93 4.36 4.68 -10.35
CA ASN A 93 4.73 4.58 -11.77
C ASN A 93 5.13 5.93 -12.38
N GLU A 94 4.63 7.03 -11.81
CA GLU A 94 4.83 8.40 -12.34
C GLU A 94 5.96 9.12 -11.60
N ASP A 95 5.99 8.99 -10.28
CA ASP A 95 7.00 9.55 -9.38
C ASP A 95 7.33 8.53 -8.28
N ARG A 96 8.22 7.60 -8.66
CA ARG A 96 8.73 6.55 -7.76
C ARG A 96 9.43 7.14 -6.54
N GLU A 97 10.16 8.24 -6.69
CA GLU A 97 10.90 8.83 -5.58
C GLU A 97 9.94 9.39 -4.52
N ALA A 98 8.92 10.12 -4.94
CA ALA A 98 7.87 10.59 -4.04
C ALA A 98 7.10 9.44 -3.39
N ALA A 99 6.78 8.38 -4.14
CA ALA A 99 6.15 7.18 -3.59
C ALA A 99 7.02 6.56 -2.49
N MET A 100 8.32 6.37 -2.71
CA MET A 100 9.23 5.82 -1.71
C MET A 100 9.35 6.70 -0.47
N ARG A 101 9.39 8.03 -0.61
CA ARG A 101 9.39 8.96 0.54
C ARG A 101 8.10 8.85 1.35
N ARG A 102 6.95 8.70 0.69
CA ARG A 102 5.65 8.49 1.37
C ARG A 102 5.63 7.16 2.12
N LEU A 103 6.14 6.07 1.53
CA LEU A 103 6.24 4.77 2.20
C LEU A 103 7.17 4.80 3.42
N GLY A 104 8.33 5.47 3.32
CA GLY A 104 9.23 5.66 4.48
C GLY A 104 8.56 6.46 5.59
N THR A 105 7.87 7.55 5.24
CA THR A 105 7.09 8.35 6.20
C THR A 105 5.96 7.53 6.84
N ALA A 106 5.28 6.68 6.07
CA ALA A 106 4.24 5.80 6.59
C ALA A 106 4.81 4.81 7.61
N ALA A 107 5.96 4.20 7.30
CA ALA A 107 6.66 3.29 8.21
C ALA A 107 7.08 4.01 9.51
N ASP A 108 7.54 5.26 9.43
CA ASP A 108 7.94 6.04 10.61
C ASP A 108 6.76 6.47 11.50
N ARG A 109 5.54 6.55 10.95
CA ARG A 109 4.32 6.92 11.68
C ARG A 109 3.66 5.74 12.40
N ASP A 110 4.12 4.51 12.16
CA ASP A 110 3.55 3.30 12.72
C ASP A 110 4.59 2.44 13.43
N ASP A 111 4.63 2.56 14.75
CA ASP A 111 5.54 1.80 15.63
C ASP A 111 5.25 0.28 15.62
N THR A 112 4.10 -0.17 15.13
CA THR A 112 3.76 -1.59 15.08
C THR A 112 4.34 -2.32 13.87
N GLY A 113 4.80 -1.58 12.86
CA GLY A 113 5.32 -2.12 11.61
C GLY A 113 4.26 -2.61 10.62
N ARG A 114 2.97 -2.39 10.87
CA ARG A 114 1.89 -2.69 9.90
C ARG A 114 2.05 -1.88 8.62
N ALA A 115 2.32 -0.58 8.71
CA ALA A 115 2.53 0.28 7.56
C ALA A 115 3.73 -0.19 6.71
N LEU A 116 4.81 -0.59 7.39
CA LEU A 116 5.98 -1.16 6.73
C LEU A 116 5.63 -2.46 5.99
N ALA A 117 4.91 -3.38 6.64
CA ALA A 117 4.47 -4.62 6.01
C ALA A 117 3.57 -4.35 4.79
N GLU A 118 2.61 -3.44 4.89
CA GLU A 118 1.73 -3.07 3.77
C GLU A 118 2.51 -2.45 2.60
N GLY A 119 3.45 -1.54 2.89
CA GLY A 119 4.32 -0.95 1.87
C GLY A 119 5.20 -1.98 1.18
N MET A 120 5.77 -2.93 1.93
CA MET A 120 6.56 -4.03 1.36
C MET A 120 5.71 -4.97 0.52
N THR A 121 4.53 -5.38 0.99
CA THR A 121 3.59 -6.20 0.22
C THR A 121 3.20 -5.52 -1.09
N MET A 122 2.92 -4.22 -1.06
CA MET A 122 2.65 -3.43 -2.26
C MET A 122 3.82 -3.48 -3.25
N LEU A 123 5.03 -3.15 -2.81
CA LEU A 123 6.22 -3.12 -3.68
C LEU A 123 6.53 -4.49 -4.28
N ARG A 124 6.45 -5.56 -3.48
CA ARG A 124 6.62 -6.93 -3.97
C ARG A 124 5.58 -7.31 -5.01
N GLY A 125 4.30 -6.94 -4.80
CA GLY A 125 3.23 -7.17 -5.76
C GLY A 125 3.45 -6.49 -7.12
N LEU A 126 4.29 -5.46 -7.17
CA LEU A 126 4.71 -4.76 -8.39
C LEU A 126 6.03 -5.30 -8.98
N GLY A 127 6.58 -6.39 -8.42
CA GLY A 127 7.89 -6.93 -8.82
C GLY A 127 9.08 -6.10 -8.33
N MET A 128 8.87 -5.16 -7.41
CA MET A 128 9.89 -4.25 -6.86
C MET A 128 10.47 -4.79 -5.55
N SER A 129 10.90 -6.05 -5.55
CA SER A 129 11.42 -6.75 -4.37
C SER A 129 12.69 -6.10 -3.79
N GLY A 130 13.52 -5.49 -4.65
CA GLY A 130 14.70 -4.73 -4.23
C GLY A 130 14.35 -3.45 -3.45
N GLU A 131 13.34 -2.70 -3.91
CA GLU A 131 12.82 -1.53 -3.20
C GLU A 131 12.13 -1.94 -1.89
N ALA A 132 11.38 -3.05 -1.89
CA ALA A 132 10.76 -3.60 -0.69
C ALA A 132 11.83 -3.93 0.39
N LEU A 133 12.91 -4.60 0.00
CA LEU A 133 14.04 -4.87 0.89
C LEU A 133 14.74 -3.61 1.40
N SER A 134 14.89 -2.59 0.54
CA SER A 134 15.53 -1.33 0.92
C SER A 134 14.68 -0.59 1.96
N LEU A 135 13.36 -0.51 1.76
CA LEU A 135 12.42 0.04 2.72
C LEU A 135 12.46 -0.76 4.04
N GLY A 136 12.36 -2.09 3.94
CA GLY A 136 12.43 -2.99 5.09
C GLY A 136 13.71 -2.84 5.91
N THR A 137 14.88 -2.77 5.26
CA THR A 137 16.18 -2.62 5.93
C THR A 137 16.28 -1.29 6.69
N GLY A 138 15.67 -0.22 6.18
CA GLY A 138 15.70 1.10 6.82
C GLY A 138 14.81 1.22 8.04
N HIS A 139 13.69 0.49 8.09
CA HIS A 139 12.64 0.71 9.09
C HIS A 139 12.31 -0.52 9.94
N TRP A 140 12.72 -1.73 9.56
CA TRP A 140 12.36 -2.93 10.33
C TRP A 140 13.08 -2.98 11.67
N ARG A 141 12.29 -3.03 12.74
CA ARG A 141 12.76 -3.31 14.08
C ARG A 141 12.23 -4.67 14.48
N PRO A 142 13.01 -5.75 14.31
CA PRO A 142 12.51 -7.10 14.55
C PRO A 142 11.77 -7.17 15.87
N ARG A 143 12.41 -6.80 16.98
CA ARG A 143 11.93 -6.99 18.37
C ARG A 143 10.63 -6.24 18.71
N GLU A 144 10.26 -5.24 17.91
CA GLU A 144 9.14 -4.34 18.16
C GLU A 144 8.00 -4.57 17.18
N HIS A 145 8.33 -4.84 15.91
CA HIS A 145 7.34 -4.93 14.84
C HIS A 145 6.65 -6.29 14.79
N ASP A 146 5.44 -6.29 14.22
CA ASP A 146 4.69 -7.51 13.96
C ASP A 146 5.47 -8.50 13.06
N LEU A 147 5.26 -9.79 13.30
CA LEU A 147 5.89 -10.89 12.56
C LEU A 147 5.66 -10.82 11.04
N ARG A 148 4.58 -10.16 10.59
CA ARG A 148 4.31 -9.91 9.18
C ARG A 148 5.46 -9.17 8.49
N VAL A 149 6.12 -8.20 9.14
CA VAL A 149 7.27 -7.52 8.54
C VAL A 149 8.41 -8.51 8.27
N GLY A 150 8.70 -9.38 9.24
CA GLY A 150 9.73 -10.41 9.09
C GLY A 150 9.42 -11.37 7.92
N ARG A 151 8.15 -11.77 7.77
CA ARG A 151 7.70 -12.53 6.60
C ARG A 151 8.03 -11.77 5.31
N GLU A 152 7.61 -10.52 5.18
CA GLU A 152 7.87 -9.73 3.98
C GLU A 152 9.36 -9.57 3.67
N MET A 153 10.22 -9.45 4.68
CA MET A 153 11.69 -9.41 4.51
C MET A 153 12.25 -10.69 3.91
N VAL A 154 11.80 -11.85 4.40
CA VAL A 154 12.21 -13.17 3.87
C VAL A 154 11.72 -13.33 2.44
N GLU A 155 10.44 -13.04 2.19
CA GLU A 155 9.84 -13.22 0.88
C GLU A 155 10.44 -12.28 -0.17
N ALA A 156 10.64 -11.00 0.15
CA ALA A 156 11.31 -10.05 -0.74
C ALA A 156 12.75 -10.49 -1.06
N SER A 157 13.45 -11.10 -0.09
CA SER A 157 14.79 -11.66 -0.31
C SER A 157 14.77 -12.85 -1.26
N LEU A 158 13.77 -13.72 -1.14
CA LEU A 158 13.61 -14.86 -2.03
C LEU A 158 13.25 -14.42 -3.46
N GLU A 159 12.35 -13.45 -3.60
CA GLU A 159 11.98 -12.87 -4.90
C GLU A 159 13.10 -12.10 -5.58
N ALA A 160 14.08 -11.62 -4.82
CA ALA A 160 15.29 -10.98 -5.34
C ALA A 160 16.45 -11.99 -5.56
N ASP A 161 16.21 -13.30 -5.41
CA ASP A 161 17.23 -14.37 -5.47
C ASP A 161 18.38 -14.21 -4.45
N ARG A 162 18.11 -13.55 -3.32
CA ARG A 162 19.08 -13.28 -2.23
C ARG A 162 18.89 -14.26 -1.08
N ILE A 163 19.04 -15.56 -1.35
CA ILE A 163 18.86 -16.63 -0.36
C ILE A 163 19.65 -16.41 0.95
N PRO A 164 20.91 -15.96 0.94
CA PRO A 164 21.64 -15.68 2.19
C PRO A 164 20.99 -14.58 3.03
N GLU A 165 20.38 -13.56 2.41
CA GLU A 165 19.63 -12.51 3.12
C GLU A 165 18.35 -13.06 3.74
N ALA A 166 17.60 -13.88 2.99
CA ALA A 166 16.40 -14.55 3.49
C ALA A 166 16.70 -15.34 4.78
N LYS A 167 17.82 -16.06 4.83
CA LYS A 167 18.26 -16.80 6.03
C LYS A 167 18.57 -15.88 7.21
N ARG A 168 19.29 -14.78 6.99
CA ARG A 168 19.59 -13.79 8.04
C ARG A 168 18.32 -13.17 8.61
N HIS A 169 17.33 -12.86 7.77
CA HIS A 169 16.05 -12.34 8.24
C HIS A 169 15.26 -13.39 9.02
N LEU A 170 15.29 -14.65 8.59
CA LEU A 170 14.69 -15.76 9.35
C LEU A 170 15.32 -15.93 10.74
N GLU A 171 16.64 -15.79 10.85
CA GLU A 171 17.36 -15.80 12.14
C GLU A 171 16.94 -14.61 13.03
N ALA A 172 16.73 -13.43 12.46
CA ALA A 172 16.24 -12.28 13.22
C ALA A 172 14.81 -12.49 13.75
N ILE A 173 13.96 -13.19 12.99
CA ILE A 173 12.61 -13.59 13.45
C ILE A 173 12.72 -14.57 14.63
N SER A 174 13.57 -15.60 14.52
CA SER A 174 13.69 -16.62 15.57
C SER A 174 14.32 -16.10 16.87
N ALA A 175 15.03 -14.97 16.82
CA ALA A 175 15.55 -14.28 18.00
C ALA A 175 14.49 -13.55 18.84
N HIS A 176 13.21 -13.59 18.43
CA HIS A 176 12.07 -13.10 19.23
C HIS A 176 11.82 -13.90 20.49
N SER A 177 11.03 -13.30 21.39
CA SER A 177 10.34 -14.05 22.42
C SER A 177 9.61 -15.23 21.78
N TYR A 178 9.98 -16.45 22.19
CA TYR A 178 9.42 -17.68 21.66
C TYR A 178 7.92 -17.73 21.93
N THR A 179 7.14 -17.60 20.86
CA THR A 179 5.69 -17.78 20.85
C THR A 179 5.35 -18.78 19.77
N GLU A 180 4.17 -19.40 19.86
CA GLU A 180 3.69 -20.32 18.83
C GLU A 180 3.66 -19.68 17.43
N GLY A 181 3.34 -18.38 17.36
CA GLY A 181 3.35 -17.61 16.12
C GLY A 181 4.74 -17.51 15.48
N VAL A 182 5.78 -17.28 16.28
CA VAL A 182 7.18 -17.27 15.81
C VAL A 182 7.56 -18.62 15.25
N THR A 183 7.32 -19.72 16.00
CA THR A 183 7.67 -21.08 15.56
C THR A 183 6.98 -21.45 14.25
N ARG A 184 5.68 -21.18 14.14
CA ARG A 184 4.92 -21.46 12.91
C ARG A 184 5.47 -20.70 11.72
N LEU A 185 5.76 -19.41 11.89
CA LEU A 185 6.32 -18.58 10.83
C LEU A 185 7.72 -19.06 10.43
N THR A 186 8.58 -19.36 11.41
CA THR A 186 9.94 -19.81 11.12
C THR A 186 9.95 -21.11 10.34
N ASP A 187 9.09 -22.06 10.69
CA ASP A 187 8.95 -23.33 9.99
C ASP A 187 8.45 -23.17 8.56
N GLU A 188 7.48 -22.28 8.35
CA GLU A 188 6.97 -21.96 7.01
C GLU A 188 8.07 -21.36 6.14
N MET A 189 8.76 -20.35 6.65
CA MET A 189 9.80 -19.62 5.92
C MET A 189 11.04 -20.49 5.65
N ALA A 190 11.43 -21.34 6.60
CA ALA A 190 12.52 -22.30 6.39
C ALA A 190 12.23 -23.24 5.21
N LYS A 191 10.98 -23.70 5.07
CA LYS A 191 10.57 -24.55 3.92
C LYS A 191 10.65 -23.79 2.61
N ARG A 192 10.23 -22.52 2.57
CA ARG A 192 10.33 -21.69 1.36
C ARG A 192 11.78 -21.48 0.94
N ILE A 193 12.66 -21.14 1.87
CA ILE A 193 14.11 -21.01 1.63
C ILE A 193 14.69 -22.31 1.08
N ALA A 194 14.40 -23.45 1.72
CA ALA A 194 14.91 -24.75 1.28
C ALA A 194 14.43 -25.14 -0.13
N ASN A 195 13.21 -24.73 -0.52
CA ASN A 195 12.71 -24.96 -1.87
C ASN A 195 13.43 -24.08 -2.90
N ALA A 196 13.68 -22.80 -2.58
CA ALA A 196 14.43 -21.90 -3.46
C ALA A 196 15.87 -22.40 -3.69
N GLU A 197 16.54 -22.93 -2.66
CA GLU A 197 17.88 -23.51 -2.77
C GLU A 197 17.92 -24.70 -3.74
N LYS A 198 16.91 -25.57 -3.69
CA LYS A 198 16.81 -26.72 -4.61
C LYS A 198 16.61 -26.27 -6.05
N LEU A 199 15.78 -25.26 -6.28
CA LEU A 199 15.56 -24.70 -7.60
C LEU A 199 16.85 -24.08 -8.16
N GLN A 200 17.59 -23.33 -7.35
CA GLN A 200 18.86 -22.74 -7.75
C GLN A 200 19.93 -23.80 -8.08
N ALA A 201 20.01 -24.87 -7.27
CA ALA A 201 20.94 -25.97 -7.52
C ALA A 201 20.58 -26.79 -8.77
N GLY A 202 19.29 -26.96 -9.07
CA GLY A 202 18.82 -27.71 -10.25
C GLY A 202 18.82 -26.92 -11.56
N GLY A 203 18.85 -25.59 -11.52
CA GLY A 203 19.01 -24.73 -12.70
C GLY A 203 20.47 -24.51 -13.12
N ALA A 204 21.42 -24.96 -12.30
CA ALA A 204 22.86 -24.83 -12.56
C ALA A 204 23.48 -26.06 -13.26
N THR A 205 22.66 -27.03 -13.67
CA THR A 205 23.02 -28.24 -14.44
C THR A 205 22.46 -28.19 -15.84
#